data_AF-A0A939GUR3-F1
#
_entry.id   AF-A0A939GUR3-F1
#
_cell.length_a   1.000
_cell.length_b   1.000
_cell.length_c   1.000
_cell.angle_alpha   90.00
_cell.angle_beta   90.00
_cell.angle_gamma   90.00
#
_symmetry.space_group_name_H-M   'P 1'
#
loop_
_entity.id
_entity.type
_entity.pdbx_description
1 polymer ?
#
loop_
_entity_poly.entity_id
_entity_poly.type
_entity_poly.pdbx_seq_one_letter_code
_entity_poly.pdbx_strand_id
1 'polypeptide(L)'
;MPIYRCNKCGFVSEDTQTPVNTPTACGRCGTPSTVYGTVFFVEELIKRLASVTRELKTLQAQPVAAPTAPAAPAAAPAASSFPTLDAAPKEAPHTALVQWFAQKNIQAAIDPSAADTSGFFDEAATALGDDYLLFADLLDRVCYSYRKSYTNVNLELAKLSQKDGQAITQFCRTLYEHTFFARYHYQKAEKIARLTLQMAPAIRQFFEGGWLEWYALVQALSASEQRSVPLSYARGVKVTFPNEDLHELDVLLQPQGQEPICIECKTGEFRRDIDKYVRLNKRLGLTKSRFILCCTDLNAEQAQGLSAMYDLSFVPLPMLKRHLHSMI
;
A
#
# COMPACT_ATOMS: atom_id res chain seq x y z
N MET A 1 9.54 23.49 26.14
CA MET A 1 10.92 22.95 26.12
C MET A 1 11.54 23.30 24.79
N PRO A 2 12.58 24.16 24.72
CA PRO A 2 13.19 24.53 23.45
C PRO A 2 13.63 23.29 22.66
N ILE A 3 13.60 23.38 21.33
CA ILE A 3 13.98 22.29 20.43
C ILE A 3 14.89 22.83 19.34
N TYR A 4 15.75 21.97 18.79
CA TYR A 4 16.50 22.28 17.57
C TYR A 4 16.33 21.16 16.56
N ARG A 5 16.47 21.52 15.27
CA ARG A 5 16.65 20.58 14.16
C ARG A 5 18.00 20.84 13.51
N CYS A 6 18.82 19.80 13.39
CA CYS A 6 20.07 19.91 12.66
C CYS A 6 19.83 19.99 11.15
N ASN A 7 20.31 21.06 10.51
CA ASN A 7 20.18 21.24 9.06
C ASN A 7 21.04 20.27 8.24
N LYS A 8 22.07 19.67 8.84
CA LYS A 8 22.95 18.71 8.15
C LYS A 8 22.41 17.28 8.17
N CYS A 9 21.95 16.79 9.33
CA CYS A 9 21.56 15.38 9.50
C CYS A 9 20.07 15.17 9.84
N GLY A 10 19.29 16.24 9.94
CA GLY A 10 17.86 16.17 10.26
C GLY A 10 17.53 15.79 11.70
N PHE A 11 18.53 15.56 12.57
CA PHE A 11 18.30 15.20 13.97
C PHE A 11 17.54 16.30 14.72
N VAL A 12 16.48 15.91 15.41
CA VAL A 12 15.65 16.80 16.24
C VAL A 12 15.83 16.38 17.70
N SER A 13 16.06 17.35 18.57
CA SER A 13 16.18 17.11 20.00
C SER A 13 15.60 18.26 20.80
N GLU A 14 15.12 17.94 21.98
CA GLU A 14 14.87 18.92 23.03
C GLU A 14 16.21 19.41 23.59
N ASP A 15 16.26 20.70 23.91
CA ASP A 15 17.37 21.34 24.60
C ASP A 15 16.79 22.25 25.69
N THR A 16 16.97 21.84 26.94
CA THR A 16 16.46 22.56 28.11
C THR A 16 17.49 23.48 28.74
N GLN A 17 18.74 23.46 28.26
CA GLN A 17 19.86 24.20 28.85
C GLN A 17 20.23 25.43 28.02
N THR A 18 20.10 25.35 26.70
CA THR A 18 20.48 26.42 25.79
C THR A 18 19.33 27.43 25.58
N PRO A 19 19.58 28.74 25.75
CA PRO A 19 18.57 29.77 25.51
C PRO A 19 18.02 29.75 24.07
N VAL A 20 16.75 30.12 23.90
CA VAL A 20 16.13 30.25 22.57
C VAL A 20 16.92 31.25 21.71
N ASN A 21 17.04 30.95 20.42
CA ASN A 21 17.80 31.69 19.41
C ASN A 21 19.33 31.67 19.60
N THR A 22 19.86 30.71 20.36
CA THR A 22 21.30 30.50 20.46
C THR A 22 21.72 29.15 19.86
N PRO A 23 22.95 29.02 19.35
CA PRO A 23 23.43 27.78 18.75
C PRO A 23 23.81 26.75 19.82
N THR A 24 23.46 25.49 19.56
CA THR A 24 23.91 24.30 20.31
C THR A 24 24.56 23.31 19.35
N ALA A 25 25.48 22.47 19.84
CA ALA A 25 26.08 21.42 19.03
C ALA A 25 25.08 20.27 18.84
N CYS A 26 24.83 19.84 17.61
CA CYS A 26 23.95 18.70 17.35
C CYS A 26 24.49 17.43 18.04
N GLY A 27 23.66 16.80 18.88
CA GLY A 27 24.01 15.58 19.62
C GLY A 27 24.32 14.35 18.75
N ARG A 28 24.04 14.41 17.43
CA ARG A 28 24.35 13.35 16.47
C ARG A 28 25.62 13.61 15.65
N CYS A 29 25.79 14.82 15.12
CA CYS A 29 26.87 15.12 14.15
C CYS A 29 27.75 16.31 14.51
N GLY A 30 27.56 16.91 15.70
CA GLY A 30 28.34 18.05 16.19
C GLY A 30 28.12 19.37 15.45
N THR A 31 27.30 19.39 14.40
CA THR A 31 27.06 20.61 13.60
C THR A 31 26.26 21.63 14.43
N PRO A 32 26.68 22.92 14.46
CA PRO A 32 25.93 23.97 15.14
C PRO A 32 24.49 24.06 14.63
N SER A 33 23.54 24.02 15.55
CA SER A 33 22.10 24.07 15.27
C SER A 33 21.44 25.09 16.18
N THR A 34 20.60 25.96 15.62
CA THR A 34 19.91 26.99 16.40
C THR A 34 18.76 26.38 17.19
N VAL A 35 18.67 26.74 18.47
CA VAL A 35 17.57 26.33 19.36
C VAL A 35 16.39 27.28 19.21
N TYR A 36 15.19 26.75 19.05
CA TYR A 36 13.95 27.52 18.90
C TYR A 36 12.95 27.19 20.01
N GLY A 37 12.08 28.15 20.33
CA GLY A 37 10.93 27.88 21.19
C GLY A 37 9.98 26.89 20.51
N THR A 38 9.45 25.92 21.26
CA THR A 38 8.59 24.84 20.70
C THR A 38 7.40 25.40 19.92
N VAL A 39 6.69 26.37 20.51
CA VAL A 39 5.49 26.97 19.91
C VAL A 39 5.85 27.65 18.59
N PHE A 40 6.87 28.51 18.61
CA PHE A 40 7.36 29.19 17.40
C PHE A 40 7.78 28.20 16.31
N PHE A 41 8.52 27.15 16.67
CA PHE A 41 8.99 26.14 15.71
C PHE A 41 7.83 25.37 15.08
N VAL A 42 6.82 24.98 15.88
CA VAL A 42 5.63 24.28 15.39
C VAL A 42 4.79 25.20 14.51
N GLU A 43 4.61 26.47 14.89
CA GLU A 43 3.89 27.46 14.06
C GLU A 43 4.54 27.63 12.68
N GLU A 44 5.88 27.70 12.61
CA GLU A 44 6.56 27.79 11.31
C GLU A 44 6.52 26.49 10.50
N LEU A 45 6.56 25.32 11.15
CA LEU A 45 6.34 24.06 10.46
C LEU A 45 4.93 24.00 9.84
N ILE A 46 3.91 24.43 10.59
CA ILE A 46 2.52 24.46 10.09
C ILE A 46 2.39 25.43 8.91
N LYS A 47 2.98 26.64 9.00
CA LYS A 47 2.98 27.61 7.91
C LYS A 47 3.64 27.05 6.66
N ARG A 48 4.82 26.42 6.81
CA ARG A 48 5.54 25.81 5.68
C ARG A 48 4.78 24.64 5.07
N LEU A 49 4.19 23.78 5.91
CA LEU A 49 3.35 22.67 5.45
C LEU A 49 2.13 23.18 4.68
N ALA A 50 1.48 24.24 5.15
CA ALA A 50 0.36 24.87 4.46
C ALA A 50 0.77 25.46 3.11
N SER A 51 1.94 26.08 3.00
CA SER A 51 2.48 26.58 1.72
C SER A 51 2.73 25.45 0.73
N VAL A 52 3.45 24.41 1.14
CA VAL A 52 3.77 23.25 0.29
C VAL A 52 2.48 22.54 -0.13
N THR A 53 1.50 22.41 0.77
CA THR A 53 0.20 21.81 0.44
C THR A 53 -0.58 22.63 -0.58
N ARG A 54 -0.51 23.97 -0.52
CA ARG A 54 -1.12 24.85 -1.53
C ARG A 54 -0.41 24.73 -2.87
N GLU A 55 0.93 24.74 -2.88
CA GLU A 55 1.73 24.55 -4.10
C GLU A 55 1.43 23.20 -4.75
N LEU A 56 1.38 22.13 -3.96
CA LEU A 56 1.06 20.79 -4.43
C LEU A 56 -0.35 20.75 -5.04
N LYS A 57 -1.34 21.36 -4.37
CA LYS A 57 -2.70 21.50 -4.93
C LYS A 57 -2.73 22.33 -6.21
N THR A 58 -1.95 23.41 -6.32
CA THR A 58 -1.88 24.20 -7.55
C THR A 58 -1.23 23.45 -8.70
N LEU A 59 -0.18 22.66 -8.43
CA LEU A 59 0.47 21.82 -9.43
C LEU A 59 -0.45 20.68 -9.89
N GLN A 60 -1.22 20.09 -8.97
CA GLN A 60 -2.24 19.09 -9.29
C GLN A 60 -3.44 19.67 -10.06
N ALA A 61 -3.77 20.94 -9.83
CA ALA A 61 -4.90 21.62 -10.47
C ALA A 61 -4.52 22.32 -11.79
N GLN A 62 -3.23 22.37 -12.16
CA GLN A 62 -2.84 22.88 -13.47
C GLN A 62 -3.26 21.88 -14.55
N PRO A 63 -4.17 22.28 -15.47
CA PRO A 63 -4.44 21.48 -16.66
C PRO A 63 -3.15 21.41 -17.49
N VAL A 64 -2.80 20.22 -17.96
CA VAL A 64 -1.81 20.08 -19.04
C VAL A 64 -2.38 20.86 -20.23
N ALA A 65 -1.82 22.03 -20.52
CA ALA A 65 -2.24 22.85 -21.64
C ALA A 65 -2.00 22.04 -22.92
N ALA A 66 -3.10 21.64 -23.56
CA ALA A 66 -3.05 21.09 -24.90
C ALA A 66 -2.39 22.12 -25.83
N PRO A 67 -1.40 21.74 -26.66
CA PRO A 67 -0.89 22.67 -27.66
C PRO A 67 -2.01 22.98 -28.65
N THR A 68 -2.46 24.24 -28.62
CA THR A 68 -3.35 24.83 -29.62
C THR A 68 -2.67 24.76 -30.98
N ALA A 69 -3.24 24.01 -31.90
CA ALA A 69 -2.80 23.95 -33.28
C ALA A 69 -3.07 25.29 -33.99
N PRO A 70 -2.05 25.93 -34.60
CA PRO A 70 -2.28 26.93 -35.63
C PRO A 70 -2.34 26.24 -37.00
N ALA A 71 -3.29 26.68 -37.81
CA ALA A 71 -3.45 26.28 -39.20
C ALA A 71 -2.20 26.58 -40.04
N ALA A 72 -1.87 25.68 -40.97
CA ALA A 72 -0.87 25.88 -42.03
C ALA A 72 -1.35 26.98 -43.01
N PRO A 73 -0.44 27.75 -43.67
CA PRO A 73 0.32 27.17 -44.78
C PRO A 73 1.77 27.68 -45.01
N ALA A 74 2.50 26.81 -45.74
CA ALA A 74 3.55 27.07 -46.75
C ALA A 74 4.99 27.49 -46.36
N ALA A 75 5.91 26.74 -47.01
CA ALA A 75 7.29 27.01 -47.42
C ALA A 75 8.44 26.91 -46.39
N ALA A 76 9.35 25.96 -46.70
CA ALA A 76 10.70 25.75 -46.16
C ALA A 76 11.66 26.91 -46.57
N PRO A 77 12.90 27.08 -46.01
CA PRO A 77 13.85 26.00 -45.68
C PRO A 77 14.75 26.12 -44.43
N ALA A 78 15.24 24.93 -44.04
CA ALA A 78 16.55 24.57 -43.46
C ALA A 78 17.12 25.32 -42.22
N ALA A 79 17.28 24.58 -41.11
CA ALA A 79 18.59 24.31 -40.49
C ALA A 79 18.47 23.32 -39.30
N SER A 80 19.18 22.19 -39.42
CA SER A 80 19.87 21.42 -38.37
C SER A 80 19.35 21.45 -36.92
N SER A 81 18.88 20.31 -36.39
CA SER A 81 19.45 19.66 -35.19
C SER A 81 18.79 18.30 -34.87
N PHE A 82 19.65 17.35 -34.50
CA PHE A 82 19.53 15.99 -33.92
C PHE A 82 18.15 15.32 -33.70
N PRO A 83 18.02 14.01 -33.98
CA PRO A 83 16.83 13.24 -33.65
C PRO A 83 16.80 12.93 -32.15
N THR A 84 15.96 13.63 -31.40
CA THR A 84 15.52 13.14 -30.10
C THR A 84 14.43 12.11 -30.38
N LEU A 85 14.70 10.86 -30.03
CA LEU A 85 13.68 9.83 -29.91
C LEU A 85 12.63 10.35 -28.92
N ASP A 86 11.49 10.80 -29.44
CA ASP A 86 10.29 11.03 -28.66
C ASP A 86 9.85 9.69 -28.07
N ALA A 87 10.39 9.39 -26.88
CA ALA A 87 9.75 8.47 -25.98
C ALA A 87 8.37 9.04 -25.71
N ALA A 88 7.34 8.37 -26.23
CA ALA A 88 5.96 8.63 -25.89
C ALA A 88 5.85 8.87 -24.37
N PRO A 89 5.12 9.89 -23.91
CA PRO A 89 4.93 10.11 -22.49
C PRO A 89 4.38 8.81 -21.91
N LYS A 90 5.14 8.17 -21.01
CA LYS A 90 4.63 7.07 -20.19
C LYS A 90 3.37 7.60 -19.53
N GLU A 91 2.21 7.15 -20.00
CA GLU A 91 0.94 7.45 -19.34
C GLU A 91 1.09 7.07 -17.88
N ALA A 92 0.63 7.94 -16.98
CA ALA A 92 0.61 7.63 -15.57
C ALA A 92 -0.08 6.26 -15.38
N PRO A 93 0.44 5.38 -14.50
CA PRO A 93 0.00 3.98 -14.41
C PRO A 93 -1.50 3.80 -14.15
N HIS A 94 -2.21 4.86 -13.75
CA HIS A 94 -3.63 4.85 -13.40
C HIS A 94 -4.57 5.39 -14.50
N THR A 95 -4.05 5.93 -15.61
CA THR A 95 -4.88 6.62 -16.62
C THR A 95 -5.95 5.70 -17.21
N ALA A 96 -5.61 4.43 -17.50
CA ALA A 96 -6.55 3.46 -18.05
C ALA A 96 -7.70 3.13 -17.07
N LEU A 97 -7.37 3.00 -15.77
CA LEU A 97 -8.36 2.71 -14.73
C LEU A 97 -9.33 3.88 -14.55
N VAL A 98 -8.82 5.11 -14.49
CA VAL A 98 -9.64 6.32 -14.37
C VAL A 98 -10.58 6.46 -15.58
N GLN A 99 -10.07 6.21 -16.79
CA GLN A 99 -10.88 6.24 -18.01
C GLN A 99 -11.99 5.17 -17.99
N TRP A 100 -11.68 3.95 -17.53
CA TRP A 100 -12.67 2.87 -17.44
C TRP A 100 -13.81 3.22 -16.48
N PHE A 101 -13.50 3.80 -15.32
CA PHE A 101 -14.53 4.28 -14.40
C PHE A 101 -15.36 5.41 -14.98
N ALA A 102 -14.71 6.38 -15.63
CA ALA A 102 -15.39 7.51 -16.26
C ALA A 102 -16.40 7.05 -17.34
N GLN A 103 -16.06 6.03 -18.14
CA GLN A 103 -16.96 5.43 -19.13
C GLN A 103 -18.23 4.83 -18.50
N LYS A 104 -18.16 4.44 -17.22
CA LYS A 104 -19.28 3.88 -16.46
C LYS A 104 -19.98 4.92 -15.56
N ASN A 105 -19.63 6.20 -15.69
CA ASN A 105 -20.09 7.29 -14.83
C ASN A 105 -19.78 7.07 -13.35
N ILE A 106 -18.67 6.39 -13.04
CA ILE A 106 -18.20 6.17 -11.69
C ILE A 106 -17.04 7.14 -11.44
N GLN A 107 -17.08 7.87 -10.33
CA GLN A 107 -15.95 8.71 -9.92
C GLN A 107 -14.97 7.86 -9.13
N ALA A 108 -13.68 7.89 -9.48
CA ALA A 108 -12.64 7.13 -8.79
C ALA A 108 -11.57 8.08 -8.24
N ALA A 109 -11.31 7.97 -6.94
CA ALA A 109 -10.19 8.60 -6.28
C ALA A 109 -9.10 7.55 -6.03
N ILE A 110 -7.99 7.70 -6.74
CA ILE A 110 -6.81 6.83 -6.65
C ILE A 110 -5.70 7.59 -5.94
N ASP A 111 -5.13 7.00 -4.90
CA ASP A 111 -3.92 7.47 -4.24
C ASP A 111 -2.71 6.68 -4.80
N PRO A 112 -1.82 7.31 -5.61
CA PRO A 112 -0.65 6.62 -6.15
C PRO A 112 0.28 6.07 -5.07
N SER A 113 0.32 6.69 -3.89
CA SER A 113 1.19 6.23 -2.78
C SER A 113 0.69 4.94 -2.14
N ALA A 114 -0.59 4.59 -2.32
CA ALA A 114 -1.16 3.36 -1.79
C ALA A 114 -0.61 2.10 -2.49
N ALA A 115 -0.03 2.25 -3.69
CA ALA A 115 0.57 1.18 -4.48
C ALA A 115 2.08 1.37 -4.71
N ASP A 116 2.73 2.19 -3.88
CA ASP A 116 4.18 2.41 -3.92
C ASP A 116 4.93 1.21 -3.29
N THR A 117 5.51 0.37 -4.15
CA THR A 117 6.30 -0.81 -3.77
C THR A 117 7.76 -0.49 -3.43
N SER A 118 8.14 0.79 -3.25
CA SER A 118 9.50 1.14 -2.81
C SER A 118 9.72 0.94 -1.29
N GLY A 119 8.64 0.62 -0.56
CA GLY A 119 8.64 0.37 0.88
C GLY A 119 8.99 -1.07 1.26
N PHE A 120 8.66 -1.45 2.50
CA PHE A 120 8.85 -2.82 3.01
C PHE A 120 7.51 -3.59 3.16
N PHE A 121 6.39 -2.95 2.86
CA PHE A 121 5.06 -3.55 3.03
C PHE A 121 4.83 -4.71 2.06
N ASP A 122 5.28 -4.57 0.82
CA ASP A 122 5.26 -5.56 -0.23
C ASP A 122 6.14 -6.78 0.07
N GLU A 123 7.37 -6.56 0.56
CA GLU A 123 8.27 -7.64 1.01
C GLU A 123 7.66 -8.42 2.18
N ALA A 124 7.18 -7.70 3.21
CA ALA A 124 6.51 -8.31 4.36
C ALA A 124 5.24 -9.07 3.97
N ALA A 125 4.44 -8.51 3.06
CA ALA A 125 3.24 -9.16 2.53
C ALA A 125 3.58 -10.43 1.73
N THR A 126 4.63 -10.39 0.92
CA THR A 126 5.10 -11.54 0.13
C THR A 126 5.51 -12.69 1.04
N ALA A 127 6.36 -12.42 2.03
CA ALA A 127 6.77 -13.43 3.01
C ALA A 127 5.57 -13.99 3.79
N LEU A 128 4.62 -13.14 4.19
CA LEU A 128 3.43 -13.57 4.93
C LEU A 128 2.51 -14.43 4.04
N GLY A 129 2.25 -14.02 2.80
CA GLY A 129 1.34 -14.72 1.91
C GLY A 129 1.88 -16.06 1.40
N ASP A 130 3.18 -16.16 1.13
CA ASP A 130 3.81 -17.40 0.63
C ASP A 130 3.80 -18.53 1.68
N ASP A 131 3.93 -18.19 2.97
CA ASP A 131 3.91 -19.13 4.08
C ASP A 131 2.81 -18.79 5.12
N TYR A 132 1.62 -18.42 4.65
CA TYR A 132 0.53 -17.93 5.51
C TYR A 132 0.20 -18.86 6.68
N LEU A 133 0.12 -20.17 6.45
CA LEU A 133 -0.21 -21.14 7.51
C LEU A 133 0.83 -21.16 8.64
N LEU A 134 2.10 -20.88 8.31
CA LEU A 134 3.18 -20.79 9.31
C LEU A 134 3.03 -19.53 10.17
N PHE A 135 2.59 -18.42 9.58
CA PHE A 135 2.50 -17.12 10.23
C PHE A 135 1.10 -16.77 10.78
N ALA A 136 0.09 -17.62 10.57
CA ALA A 136 -1.29 -17.35 10.95
C ALA A 136 -1.46 -17.07 12.46
N ASP A 137 -0.85 -17.87 13.35
CA ASP A 137 -0.94 -17.65 14.81
C ASP A 137 -0.26 -16.33 15.24
N LEU A 138 0.84 -15.96 14.59
CA LEU A 138 1.47 -14.65 14.82
C LEU A 138 0.51 -13.52 14.41
N LEU A 139 -0.06 -13.60 13.22
CA LEU A 139 -0.98 -12.59 12.70
C LEU A 139 -2.21 -12.45 13.60
N ASP A 140 -2.83 -13.57 13.99
CA ASP A 140 -4.01 -13.60 14.86
C ASP A 140 -3.74 -12.93 16.20
N ARG A 141 -2.58 -13.20 16.83
CA ARG A 141 -2.18 -12.58 18.09
C ARG A 141 -1.94 -11.08 17.94
N VAL A 142 -1.29 -10.66 16.85
CA VAL A 142 -1.06 -9.25 16.54
C VAL A 142 -2.40 -8.51 16.35
N CYS A 143 -3.28 -9.04 15.51
CA CYS A 143 -4.62 -8.49 15.28
C CYS A 143 -5.48 -8.48 16.55
N TYR A 144 -5.42 -9.55 17.35
CA TYR A 144 -6.09 -9.59 18.65
C TYR A 144 -5.59 -8.49 19.59
N SER A 145 -4.27 -8.32 19.70
CA SER A 145 -3.67 -7.28 20.53
C SER A 145 -4.07 -5.88 20.05
N TYR A 146 -4.08 -5.59 18.75
CA TYR A 146 -4.59 -4.31 18.23
C TYR A 146 -6.06 -4.07 18.61
N ARG A 147 -6.93 -5.07 18.44
CA ARG A 147 -8.37 -4.98 18.80
C ARG A 147 -8.58 -4.71 20.29
N LYS A 148 -7.73 -5.26 21.15
CA LYS A 148 -7.79 -5.05 22.61
C LYS A 148 -6.94 -3.89 23.10
N SER A 149 -6.30 -3.16 22.19
CA SER A 149 -5.35 -2.08 22.52
C SER A 149 -4.21 -2.54 23.43
N TYR A 150 -3.83 -3.82 23.32
CA TYR A 150 -2.61 -4.34 23.93
C TYR A 150 -1.41 -4.04 23.04
N THR A 151 -0.28 -3.75 23.68
CA THR A 151 0.97 -3.43 22.99
C THR A 151 1.93 -4.61 22.96
N ASN A 152 1.75 -5.62 23.81
CA ASN A 152 2.66 -6.75 23.90
C ASN A 152 2.05 -8.01 23.30
N VAL A 153 2.86 -8.77 22.58
CA VAL A 153 2.52 -10.10 22.06
C VAL A 153 3.61 -11.07 22.47
N ASN A 154 3.21 -12.21 23.03
CA ASN A 154 4.11 -13.32 23.31
C ASN A 154 3.77 -14.49 22.40
N LEU A 155 4.80 -15.02 21.74
CA LEU A 155 4.69 -16.16 20.84
C LEU A 155 5.55 -17.31 21.37
N GLU A 156 4.89 -18.40 21.75
CA GLU A 156 5.55 -19.60 22.29
C GLU A 156 6.03 -20.49 21.13
N LEU A 157 7.34 -20.61 20.98
CA LEU A 157 7.96 -21.39 19.89
C LEU A 157 8.36 -22.81 20.34
N ALA A 158 8.17 -23.14 21.62
CA ALA A 158 8.64 -24.41 22.20
C ALA A 158 7.98 -25.66 21.57
N LYS A 159 6.74 -25.52 21.08
CA LYS A 159 5.96 -26.61 20.48
C LYS A 159 6.16 -26.75 18.97
N LEU A 160 6.86 -25.81 18.35
CA LEU A 160 7.10 -25.80 16.91
C LEU A 160 8.32 -26.65 16.55
N SER A 161 8.38 -27.07 15.29
CA SER A 161 9.60 -27.67 14.76
C SER A 161 10.74 -26.64 14.81
N GLN A 162 11.99 -27.12 14.82
CA GLN A 162 13.15 -26.23 14.80
C GLN A 162 13.15 -25.31 13.57
N LYS A 163 12.74 -25.84 12.42
CA LYS A 163 12.64 -25.09 11.16
C LYS A 163 11.61 -23.96 11.27
N ASP A 164 10.41 -24.29 11.75
CA ASP A 164 9.31 -23.32 11.85
C ASP A 164 9.61 -22.25 12.89
N GLY A 165 10.15 -22.65 14.05
CA GLY A 165 10.59 -21.73 15.08
C GLY A 165 11.68 -20.75 14.59
N GLN A 166 12.61 -21.22 13.78
CA GLN A 166 13.63 -20.36 13.14
C GLN A 166 13.02 -19.40 12.13
N ALA A 167 12.13 -19.89 11.25
CA ALA A 167 11.47 -19.06 10.24
C ALA A 167 10.63 -17.94 10.87
N ILE A 168 9.84 -18.25 11.90
CA ILE A 168 9.07 -17.26 12.67
C ILE A 168 9.98 -16.26 13.39
N THR A 169 11.04 -16.74 14.04
CA THR A 169 12.01 -15.87 14.72
C THR A 169 12.64 -14.88 13.74
N GLN A 170 13.06 -15.37 12.56
CA GLN A 170 13.65 -14.54 11.52
C GLN A 170 12.64 -13.53 10.97
N PHE A 171 11.41 -13.96 10.68
CA PHE A 171 10.36 -13.07 10.19
C PHE A 171 10.05 -11.95 11.20
N CYS A 172 9.86 -12.29 12.48
CA CYS A 172 9.64 -11.28 13.52
C CYS A 172 10.80 -10.29 13.67
N ARG A 173 12.03 -10.77 13.52
CA ARG A 173 13.23 -9.92 13.56
C ARG A 173 13.25 -8.96 12.37
N THR A 174 12.98 -9.46 11.17
CA THR A 174 12.89 -8.65 9.95
C THR A 174 11.79 -7.57 10.09
N LEU A 175 10.60 -7.94 10.55
CA LEU A 175 9.53 -6.97 10.85
C LEU A 175 9.97 -5.90 11.86
N TYR A 176 10.76 -6.26 12.87
CA TYR A 176 11.34 -5.28 13.81
C TYR A 176 12.38 -4.36 13.15
N GLU A 177 13.29 -4.91 12.35
CA GLU A 177 14.32 -4.13 11.62
C GLU A 177 13.69 -3.08 10.68
N HIS A 178 12.52 -3.39 10.13
CA HIS A 178 11.73 -2.49 9.29
C HIS A 178 10.60 -1.75 10.02
N THR A 179 10.66 -1.68 11.36
CA THR A 179 9.80 -0.85 12.23
C THR A 179 8.32 -1.24 12.31
N PHE A 180 7.94 -2.45 11.86
CA PHE A 180 6.60 -3.01 12.07
C PHE A 180 6.36 -3.38 13.54
N PHE A 181 7.43 -3.69 14.27
CA PHE A 181 7.39 -3.83 15.72
C PHE A 181 8.25 -2.74 16.37
N ALA A 182 7.78 -2.22 17.50
CA ALA A 182 8.52 -1.27 18.31
C ALA A 182 9.68 -1.95 19.07
N ARG A 183 9.50 -3.21 19.46
CA ARG A 183 10.54 -4.04 20.10
C ARG A 183 10.39 -5.51 19.73
N TYR A 184 11.53 -6.19 19.68
CA TYR A 184 11.63 -7.63 19.51
C TYR A 184 12.67 -8.20 20.48
N HIS A 185 12.33 -9.27 21.19
CA HIS A 185 13.25 -9.99 22.05
C HIS A 185 12.96 -11.49 22.05
N TYR A 186 13.97 -12.31 21.78
CA TYR A 186 13.86 -13.76 21.87
C TYR A 186 14.45 -14.28 23.20
N GLN A 187 13.58 -14.86 24.01
CA GLN A 187 13.96 -15.47 25.29
C GLN A 187 14.31 -16.95 25.09
N LYS A 188 15.61 -17.24 25.01
CA LYS A 188 16.14 -18.59 24.72
C LYS A 188 15.70 -19.66 25.71
N ALA A 189 15.66 -19.34 27.01
CA ALA A 189 15.32 -20.31 28.06
C ALA A 189 13.91 -20.88 27.93
N GLU A 190 12.95 -20.02 27.59
CA GLU A 190 11.53 -20.38 27.46
C GLU A 190 11.11 -20.61 26.00
N LYS A 191 12.02 -20.33 25.04
CA LYS A 191 11.73 -20.31 23.59
C LYS A 191 10.53 -19.42 23.25
N ILE A 192 10.48 -18.21 23.80
CA ILE A 192 9.41 -17.24 23.57
C ILE A 192 9.94 -16.05 22.77
N ALA A 193 9.26 -15.70 21.68
CA ALA A 193 9.44 -14.42 21.02
C ALA A 193 8.49 -13.39 21.66
N ARG A 194 9.06 -12.32 22.22
CA ARG A 194 8.34 -11.21 22.85
C ARG A 194 8.39 -10.00 21.94
N LEU A 195 7.22 -9.50 21.56
CA LEU A 195 7.04 -8.39 20.65
C LEU A 195 6.37 -7.23 21.37
N THR A 196 6.79 -6.01 21.06
CA THR A 196 5.99 -4.81 21.32
C THR A 196 5.53 -4.26 19.97
N LEU A 197 4.22 -4.14 19.80
CA LEU A 197 3.58 -3.69 18.58
C LEU A 197 3.83 -2.20 18.31
N GLN A 198 3.97 -1.84 17.03
CA GLN A 198 3.98 -0.46 16.58
C GLN A 198 2.55 0.06 16.43
N MET A 199 2.25 1.26 16.93
CA MET A 199 0.89 1.82 16.96
C MET A 199 0.58 2.74 15.76
N ALA A 200 1.56 2.91 14.84
CA ALA A 200 1.36 3.69 13.63
C ALA A 200 0.16 3.14 12.81
N PRO A 201 -0.79 3.99 12.37
CA PRO A 201 -2.00 3.53 11.67
C PRO A 201 -1.73 2.65 10.45
N ALA A 202 -0.72 2.98 9.64
CA ALA A 202 -0.37 2.19 8.45
C ALA A 202 0.07 0.76 8.79
N ILE A 203 0.85 0.58 9.88
CA ILE A 203 1.31 -0.75 10.33
C ILE A 203 0.13 -1.56 10.87
N ARG A 204 -0.74 -0.91 11.64
CA ARG A 204 -1.96 -1.54 12.13
C ARG A 204 -2.85 -2.01 10.97
N GLN A 205 -3.13 -1.13 10.00
CA GLN A 205 -3.92 -1.43 8.81
C GLN A 205 -3.31 -2.56 7.98
N PHE A 206 -1.98 -2.60 7.88
CA PHE A 206 -1.28 -3.70 7.23
C PHE A 206 -1.62 -5.05 7.87
N PHE A 207 -1.46 -5.18 9.19
CA PHE A 207 -1.78 -6.44 9.88
C PHE A 207 -3.29 -6.74 9.89
N GLU A 208 -4.16 -5.73 9.98
CA GLU A 208 -5.62 -5.90 10.00
C GLU A 208 -6.24 -6.28 8.64
N GLY A 209 -5.45 -6.38 7.56
CA GLY A 209 -5.93 -6.89 6.27
C GLY A 209 -5.11 -6.41 5.08
N GLY A 210 -4.45 -5.26 5.20
CA GLY A 210 -3.71 -4.64 4.09
C GLY A 210 -2.56 -5.50 3.56
N TRP A 211 -2.00 -6.41 4.38
CA TRP A 211 -0.98 -7.35 3.91
C TRP A 211 -1.49 -8.23 2.76
N LEU A 212 -2.77 -8.62 2.76
CA LEU A 212 -3.34 -9.48 1.71
C LEU A 212 -3.53 -8.70 0.42
N GLU A 213 -3.90 -7.42 0.52
CA GLU A 213 -3.99 -6.52 -0.63
C GLU A 213 -2.62 -6.29 -1.26
N TRP A 214 -1.59 -6.03 -0.44
CA TRP A 214 -0.21 -5.92 -0.89
C TRP A 214 0.25 -7.22 -1.55
N TYR A 215 -0.04 -8.37 -0.94
CA TYR A 215 0.29 -9.66 -1.51
C TYR A 215 -0.33 -9.85 -2.90
N ALA A 216 -1.64 -9.59 -3.02
CA ALA A 216 -2.37 -9.71 -4.28
C ALA A 216 -1.78 -8.80 -5.38
N LEU A 217 -1.43 -7.55 -5.02
CA LEU A 217 -0.78 -6.62 -5.94
C LEU A 217 0.60 -7.14 -6.39
N VAL A 218 1.45 -7.59 -5.47
CA VAL A 218 2.78 -8.10 -5.80
C VAL A 218 2.70 -9.34 -6.71
N GLN A 219 1.77 -10.27 -6.43
CA GLN A 219 1.57 -11.43 -7.30
C GLN A 219 1.12 -11.04 -8.71
N ALA A 220 0.30 -9.99 -8.84
CA ALA A 220 -0.13 -9.46 -10.13
C ALA A 220 1.01 -8.78 -10.90
N LEU A 221 1.82 -7.96 -10.21
CA LEU A 221 2.99 -7.31 -10.80
C LEU A 221 4.01 -8.35 -11.30
N SER A 222 4.27 -9.39 -10.50
CA SER A 222 5.14 -10.50 -10.91
C SER A 222 4.61 -11.24 -12.15
N ALA A 223 3.30 -11.49 -12.21
CA ALA A 223 2.68 -12.12 -13.38
C ALA A 223 2.79 -11.24 -14.64
N SER A 224 2.55 -9.93 -14.51
CA SER A 224 2.70 -8.95 -15.59
C SER A 224 4.13 -8.89 -16.11
N GLU A 225 5.12 -8.85 -15.22
CA GLU A 225 6.54 -8.82 -15.58
C GLU A 225 6.94 -10.09 -16.33
N GLN A 226 6.59 -11.28 -15.80
CA GLN A 226 6.90 -12.57 -16.44
C GLN A 226 6.28 -12.70 -17.84
N ARG A 227 5.10 -12.13 -18.06
CA ARG A 227 4.41 -12.17 -19.36
C ARG A 227 4.68 -10.96 -20.25
N SER A 228 5.44 -9.97 -19.76
CA SER A 228 5.70 -8.71 -20.45
C SER A 228 4.40 -8.00 -20.91
N VAL A 229 3.34 -8.10 -20.10
CA VAL A 229 2.04 -7.46 -20.38
C VAL A 229 1.97 -6.15 -19.58
N PRO A 230 1.85 -4.97 -20.22
CA PRO A 230 1.69 -3.73 -19.49
C PRO A 230 0.45 -3.74 -18.61
N LEU A 231 0.62 -3.35 -17.35
CA LEU A 231 -0.41 -3.45 -16.31
C LEU A 231 -0.61 -2.09 -15.65
N SER A 232 -1.82 -1.55 -15.76
CA SER A 232 -2.29 -0.47 -14.89
C SER A 232 -2.77 -1.08 -13.57
N TYR A 233 -2.48 -0.45 -12.44
CA TYR A 233 -2.87 -0.99 -11.14
C TYR A 233 -3.15 0.11 -10.12
N ALA A 234 -3.94 -0.18 -9.09
CA ALA A 234 -4.20 0.68 -7.95
C ALA A 234 -4.66 -0.14 -6.75
N ARG A 235 -4.49 0.40 -5.53
CA ARG A 235 -4.95 -0.20 -4.27
C ARG A 235 -5.78 0.82 -3.48
N GLY A 236 -6.76 0.36 -2.71
CA GLY A 236 -7.60 1.22 -1.87
C GLY A 236 -8.36 2.29 -2.67
N VAL A 237 -8.90 1.93 -3.83
CA VAL A 237 -9.55 2.88 -4.73
C VAL A 237 -10.93 3.22 -4.19
N LYS A 238 -11.16 4.51 -3.90
CA LYS A 238 -12.48 4.98 -3.47
C LYS A 238 -13.31 5.31 -4.69
N VAL A 239 -14.46 4.64 -4.82
CA VAL A 239 -15.39 4.83 -5.93
C VAL A 239 -16.72 5.38 -5.45
N THR A 240 -17.20 6.41 -6.12
CA THR A 240 -18.52 7.00 -5.90
C THR A 240 -19.38 6.71 -7.12
N PHE A 241 -20.48 5.99 -6.91
CA PHE A 241 -21.45 5.65 -7.95
C PHE A 241 -22.41 6.82 -8.22
N PRO A 242 -23.14 6.81 -9.36
CA PRO A 242 -24.13 7.86 -9.67
C PRO A 242 -25.22 8.07 -8.62
N ASN A 243 -25.50 7.04 -7.81
CA ASN A 243 -26.45 7.10 -6.70
C ASN A 243 -25.80 7.54 -5.38
N GLU A 244 -24.59 8.11 -5.43
CA GLU A 244 -23.80 8.59 -4.28
C GLU A 244 -23.28 7.50 -3.34
N ASP A 245 -23.52 6.23 -3.64
CA ASP A 245 -22.96 5.13 -2.87
C ASP A 245 -21.43 5.15 -2.98
N LEU A 246 -20.77 5.13 -1.82
CA LEU A 246 -19.32 5.06 -1.70
C LEU A 246 -18.89 3.63 -1.42
N HIS A 247 -17.94 3.15 -2.21
CA HIS A 247 -17.25 1.88 -1.97
C HIS A 247 -15.74 2.09 -2.03
N GLU A 248 -15.01 1.25 -1.31
CA GLU A 248 -13.57 1.10 -1.46
C GLU A 248 -13.32 -0.23 -2.15
N LEU A 249 -12.41 -0.23 -3.12
CA LEU A 249 -11.97 -1.41 -3.86
C LEU A 249 -10.54 -1.72 -3.46
N ASP A 250 -10.32 -2.92 -2.95
CA ASP A 250 -9.06 -3.30 -2.32
C ASP A 250 -7.90 -3.26 -3.34
N VAL A 251 -7.96 -4.05 -4.42
CA VAL A 251 -6.94 -4.02 -5.49
C VAL A 251 -7.60 -4.02 -6.87
N LEU A 252 -7.18 -3.10 -7.73
CA LEU A 252 -7.55 -3.05 -9.14
C LEU A 252 -6.34 -3.22 -10.05
N LEU A 253 -6.53 -4.01 -11.09
CA LEU A 253 -5.52 -4.34 -12.09
C LEU A 253 -6.18 -4.21 -13.46
N GLN A 254 -5.50 -3.66 -14.45
CA GLN A 254 -6.00 -3.58 -15.81
C GLN A 254 -4.88 -3.90 -16.78
N PRO A 255 -4.80 -5.17 -17.23
CA PRO A 255 -3.91 -5.54 -18.33
C PRO A 255 -4.27 -4.73 -19.57
N GLN A 256 -3.27 -4.29 -20.33
CA GLN A 256 -3.48 -3.43 -21.48
C GLN A 256 -4.51 -4.01 -22.47
N GLY A 257 -5.52 -3.22 -22.82
CA GLY A 257 -6.57 -3.61 -23.76
C GLY A 257 -7.60 -4.61 -23.22
N GLN A 258 -7.53 -4.95 -21.93
CA GLN A 258 -8.47 -5.87 -21.28
C GLN A 258 -9.37 -5.16 -20.27
N GLU A 259 -10.49 -5.81 -19.92
CA GLU A 259 -11.36 -5.38 -18.82
C GLU A 259 -10.58 -5.43 -17.48
N PRO A 260 -10.78 -4.48 -16.55
CA PRO A 260 -10.11 -4.52 -15.25
C PRO A 260 -10.45 -5.78 -14.45
N ILE A 261 -9.53 -6.19 -13.61
CA ILE A 261 -9.66 -7.23 -12.59
C ILE A 261 -9.76 -6.50 -11.25
N CYS A 262 -10.85 -6.77 -10.53
CA CYS A 262 -11.07 -6.31 -9.17
C CYS A 262 -10.84 -7.47 -8.21
N ILE A 263 -10.00 -7.26 -7.20
CA ILE A 263 -9.71 -8.24 -6.15
C ILE A 263 -10.10 -7.61 -4.82
N GLU A 264 -11.06 -8.24 -4.16
CA GLU A 264 -11.47 -7.97 -2.79
C GLU A 264 -10.79 -8.97 -1.85
N CYS A 265 -10.04 -8.48 -0.87
CA CYS A 265 -9.20 -9.27 0.01
C CYS A 265 -9.88 -9.47 1.37
N LYS A 266 -10.04 -10.72 1.82
CA LYS A 266 -10.65 -11.06 3.11
C LYS A 266 -9.75 -11.99 3.92
N THR A 267 -9.35 -11.49 5.09
CA THR A 267 -8.48 -12.17 6.06
C THR A 267 -9.26 -12.81 7.23
N GLY A 268 -10.59 -12.77 7.18
CA GLY A 268 -11.48 -13.33 8.20
C GLY A 268 -12.88 -13.55 7.66
N GLU A 269 -13.86 -13.70 8.54
CA GLU A 269 -15.21 -14.10 8.12
C GLU A 269 -15.90 -13.06 7.23
N PHE A 270 -16.31 -13.49 6.04
CA PHE A 270 -16.81 -12.63 4.96
C PHE A 270 -18.22 -13.00 4.48
N ARG A 271 -18.79 -14.13 4.94
CA ARG A 271 -20.05 -14.67 4.39
C ARG A 271 -21.22 -13.69 4.45
N ARG A 272 -21.26 -12.84 5.48
CA ARG A 272 -22.30 -11.80 5.65
C ARG A 272 -22.24 -10.70 4.60
N ASP A 273 -21.08 -10.52 3.97
CA ASP A 273 -20.82 -9.47 2.98
C ASP A 273 -20.91 -9.97 1.54
N ILE A 274 -21.20 -11.26 1.30
CA ILE A 274 -21.27 -11.81 -0.07
C ILE A 274 -22.27 -11.03 -0.93
N ASP A 275 -23.46 -10.73 -0.42
CA ASP A 275 -24.47 -9.98 -1.17
C ASP A 275 -24.03 -8.54 -1.48
N LYS A 276 -23.19 -7.94 -0.62
CA LYS A 276 -22.57 -6.63 -0.88
C LYS A 276 -21.65 -6.73 -2.11
N TYR A 277 -20.82 -7.78 -2.19
CA TYR A 277 -19.91 -8.00 -3.32
C TYR A 277 -20.64 -8.35 -4.61
N VAL A 278 -21.72 -9.14 -4.55
CA VAL A 278 -22.58 -9.41 -5.72
C VAL A 278 -23.17 -8.11 -6.28
N ARG A 279 -23.69 -7.22 -5.41
CA ARG A 279 -24.21 -5.92 -5.84
C ARG A 279 -23.11 -5.02 -6.41
N LEU A 280 -21.94 -5.01 -5.77
CA LEU A 280 -20.80 -4.23 -6.22
C LEU A 280 -20.33 -4.68 -7.61
N ASN A 281 -20.15 -5.99 -7.83
CA ASN A 281 -19.79 -6.54 -9.14
C ASN A 281 -20.82 -6.16 -10.21
N LYS A 282 -22.12 -6.29 -9.93
CA LYS A 282 -23.19 -5.88 -10.86
C LYS A 282 -23.12 -4.40 -11.24
N ARG A 283 -22.78 -3.53 -10.29
CA ARG A 283 -22.64 -2.08 -10.53
C ARG A 283 -21.37 -1.73 -11.31
N LEU A 284 -20.27 -2.40 -11.01
CA LEU A 284 -19.03 -2.30 -11.78
C LEU A 284 -19.20 -2.89 -13.18
N GLY A 285 -20.12 -3.85 -13.34
CA GLY A 285 -20.40 -4.55 -14.59
C GLY A 285 -19.16 -5.26 -15.12
N LEU A 286 -18.45 -5.97 -14.22
CA LEU A 286 -17.30 -6.80 -14.57
C LEU A 286 -17.77 -8.24 -14.86
N THR A 287 -17.02 -8.93 -15.72
CA THR A 287 -17.21 -10.38 -15.88
C THR A 287 -16.89 -11.12 -14.57
N LYS A 288 -17.61 -12.20 -14.30
CA LYS A 288 -17.45 -13.01 -13.08
C LYS A 288 -15.99 -13.38 -12.78
N SER A 289 -15.22 -13.76 -13.80
CA SER A 289 -13.80 -14.12 -13.67
C SER A 289 -12.91 -12.94 -13.27
N ARG A 290 -13.37 -11.71 -13.47
CA ARG A 290 -12.64 -10.47 -13.19
C ARG A 290 -13.06 -9.79 -11.89
N PHE A 291 -14.06 -10.31 -11.18
CA PHE A 291 -14.33 -9.92 -9.80
C PHE A 291 -13.99 -11.07 -8.86
N ILE A 292 -12.86 -10.92 -8.18
CA ILE A 292 -12.24 -11.95 -7.35
C ILE A 292 -12.44 -11.59 -5.88
N LEU A 293 -13.00 -12.51 -5.10
CA LEU A 293 -12.96 -12.46 -3.65
C LEU A 293 -11.84 -13.41 -3.18
N CYS A 294 -10.69 -12.84 -2.84
CA CYS A 294 -9.54 -13.58 -2.31
C CYS A 294 -9.69 -13.78 -0.81
N CYS A 295 -9.73 -15.03 -0.35
CA CYS A 295 -9.96 -15.35 1.06
C CYS A 295 -8.86 -16.25 1.63
N THR A 296 -8.41 -15.94 2.85
CA THR A 296 -7.45 -16.79 3.58
C THR A 296 -8.08 -18.08 4.10
N ASP A 297 -9.36 -18.03 4.48
CA ASP A 297 -10.04 -19.09 5.21
C ASP A 297 -10.88 -20.01 4.31
N LEU A 298 -10.51 -20.13 3.04
CA LEU A 298 -11.16 -21.00 2.07
C LEU A 298 -10.23 -22.11 1.59
N ASN A 299 -10.77 -23.32 1.48
CA ASN A 299 -10.15 -24.37 0.68
C ASN A 299 -10.72 -24.37 -0.76
N ALA A 300 -10.12 -25.17 -1.64
CA ALA A 300 -10.50 -25.23 -3.06
C ALA A 300 -11.97 -25.66 -3.28
N GLU A 301 -12.45 -26.65 -2.54
CA GLU A 301 -13.82 -27.17 -2.67
C GLU A 301 -14.86 -26.13 -2.24
N GLN A 302 -14.63 -25.45 -1.11
CA GLN A 302 -15.48 -24.39 -0.61
C GLN A 302 -15.51 -23.21 -1.59
N ALA A 303 -14.35 -22.80 -2.10
CA ALA A 303 -14.25 -21.74 -3.08
C ALA A 303 -14.97 -22.08 -4.39
N GLN A 304 -14.86 -23.32 -4.87
CA GLN A 304 -15.60 -23.80 -6.03
C GLN A 304 -17.12 -23.78 -5.78
N GLY A 305 -17.58 -24.27 -4.63
CA GLY A 305 -18.99 -24.27 -4.26
C GLY A 305 -19.58 -22.86 -4.17
N LEU A 306 -18.87 -21.93 -3.51
CA LEU A 306 -19.28 -20.53 -3.43
C LEU A 306 -19.27 -19.84 -4.81
N SER A 307 -18.24 -20.11 -5.62
CA SER A 307 -18.17 -19.59 -6.99
C SER A 307 -19.27 -20.16 -7.87
N ALA A 308 -19.76 -21.37 -7.64
CA ALA A 308 -20.90 -21.92 -8.39
C ALA A 308 -22.22 -21.27 -7.96
N MET A 309 -22.37 -20.95 -6.67
CA MET A 309 -23.60 -20.43 -6.09
C MET A 309 -23.80 -18.93 -6.34
N TYR A 310 -22.71 -18.15 -6.37
CA TYR A 310 -22.76 -16.70 -6.55
C TYR A 310 -22.09 -16.28 -7.86
N ASP A 311 -22.49 -15.11 -8.37
CA ASP A 311 -21.90 -14.49 -9.56
C ASP A 311 -20.60 -13.73 -9.22
N LEU A 312 -19.70 -14.43 -8.53
CA LEU A 312 -18.39 -13.97 -8.07
C LEU A 312 -17.37 -15.10 -8.21
N SER A 313 -16.09 -14.77 -8.32
CA SER A 313 -14.99 -15.75 -8.28
C SER A 313 -14.36 -15.77 -6.89
N PHE A 314 -14.58 -16.83 -6.12
CA PHE A 314 -13.90 -17.02 -4.83
C PHE A 314 -12.58 -17.74 -5.07
N VAL A 315 -11.50 -17.18 -4.54
CA VAL A 315 -10.15 -17.70 -4.75
C VAL A 315 -9.46 -17.87 -3.40
N PRO A 316 -9.09 -19.09 -3.01
CA PRO A 316 -8.23 -19.33 -1.85
C PRO A 316 -6.88 -18.65 -2.03
N LEU A 317 -6.30 -18.12 -0.95
CA LEU A 317 -4.97 -17.52 -0.97
C LEU A 317 -3.92 -18.37 -1.71
N PRO A 318 -3.77 -19.69 -1.48
CA PRO A 318 -2.78 -20.51 -2.17
C PRO A 318 -2.98 -20.60 -3.70
N MET A 319 -4.18 -20.31 -4.18
CA MET A 319 -4.53 -20.37 -5.61
C MET A 319 -4.41 -19.01 -6.31
N LEU A 320 -4.30 -17.92 -5.56
CA LEU A 320 -4.32 -16.56 -6.10
C LEU A 320 -3.26 -16.35 -7.17
N LYS A 321 -2.00 -16.71 -6.89
CA LYS A 321 -0.88 -16.55 -7.83
C LYS A 321 -1.18 -17.21 -9.18
N ARG A 322 -1.56 -18.50 -9.17
CA ARG A 322 -1.90 -19.26 -10.38
C ARG A 322 -3.06 -18.63 -11.13
N HIS A 323 -4.08 -18.16 -10.39
CA HIS A 323 -5.25 -17.55 -10.99
C HIS A 323 -4.89 -16.24 -11.72
N LEU A 324 -4.12 -15.35 -11.08
CA LEU A 324 -3.66 -14.09 -11.68
C LEU A 324 -2.81 -14.30 -12.93
N HIS A 325 -1.90 -15.29 -12.93
CA HIS A 325 -1.09 -15.62 -14.11
C HIS A 325 -1.94 -16.03 -15.33
N SER A 326 -3.13 -16.60 -15.12
CA SER A 326 -4.03 -16.98 -16.21
C SER A 326 -4.80 -15.82 -16.82
N MET A 327 -4.85 -14.65 -16.16
CA MET A 327 -5.69 -13.51 -16.54
C MET A 327 -4.91 -12.27 -16.99
N ILE A 328 -3.66 -12.11 -16.52
CA ILE A 328 -2.76 -11.00 -16.87
C ILE A 328 -1.91 -11.45 -18.04
#